data_AF-A0A496TKH7-F1
#
_entry.id   AF-A0A496TKH7-F1
#
_cell.length_a   1.000
_cell.length_b   1.000
_cell.length_c   1.000
_cell.angle_alpha   90.00
_cell.angle_beta   90.00
_cell.angle_gamma   90.00
#
_symmetry.space_group_name_H-M   'P 1'
#
loop_
_entity.id
_entity.type
_entity.pdbx_description
1 polymer ?
#
loop_
_entity_poly.entity_id
_entity_poly.type
_entity_poly.pdbx_seq_one_letter_code
_entity_poly.pdbx_strand_id
1 'polypeptide(L)'
;MRGLILIIMKKNESIKDRLAYLSRYLKEHPHLVNKIHQQLLISLHTKNFISINQIYNEALGSKAHKLMNSLDPNQGIAIRWDNKLRASIHSIVQKYSAMFFTTKEIENIVNLVRKREEAQTLDDITKLPGISFKVLAMRLKEYCSLPKSGIELTLPEITGLKVSLIKKFISDQLEFINIAKKFFNISDIKSIIDNSFGADEEIGKIGGKAAGMILAHRIITKEKEKFKMEISDDLLIPESYFIRSNVYEDFLKHNKLGYFRNQ
;
A
#
# COMPACT_ATOMS: atom_id res chain seq x y z
N MET A 1 5.87 -17.14 -33.83
CA MET A 1 4.98 -16.12 -34.43
C MET A 1 3.49 -16.47 -34.48
N ARG A 2 3.05 -17.72 -34.26
CA ARG A 2 1.60 -18.08 -34.27
C ARG A 2 0.86 -17.92 -32.92
N GLY A 3 1.57 -17.80 -31.79
CA GLY A 3 0.94 -17.62 -30.46
C GLY A 3 0.55 -16.18 -30.10
N LEU A 4 1.09 -15.18 -30.80
CA LEU A 4 0.82 -13.74 -30.53
C LEU A 4 -0.48 -13.25 -31.19
N ILE A 5 -0.94 -13.90 -32.26
CA ILE A 5 -2.11 -13.48 -33.03
C ILE A 5 -3.42 -13.89 -32.34
N LEU A 6 -3.41 -14.98 -31.57
CA LEU A 6 -4.62 -15.45 -30.86
C LEU A 6 -4.97 -14.63 -29.60
N ILE A 7 -4.03 -13.87 -29.02
CA ILE A 7 -4.28 -13.02 -27.84
C ILE A 7 -4.98 -11.70 -28.23
N ILE A 8 -4.82 -11.27 -29.49
CA ILE A 8 -5.39 -10.00 -29.98
C ILE A 8 -6.92 -10.12 -30.18
N MET A 9 -7.46 -11.32 -30.41
CA MET A 9 -8.86 -11.50 -30.83
C MET A 9 -9.89 -11.59 -29.70
N LYS A 10 -9.52 -11.40 -28.42
CA LYS A 10 -10.47 -11.52 -27.28
C LYS A 10 -10.60 -10.28 -26.38
N LYS A 11 -10.17 -9.09 -26.83
CA LYS A 11 -10.27 -7.84 -26.04
C LYS A 11 -11.14 -6.80 -26.75
N ASN A 12 -12.40 -6.73 -26.34
CA ASN A 12 -13.45 -5.85 -26.88
C ASN A 12 -13.28 -4.35 -26.56
N GLU A 13 -12.05 -3.87 -26.36
CA GLU A 13 -11.74 -2.46 -26.06
C GLU A 13 -10.56 -2.00 -26.92
N SER A 14 -10.64 -0.77 -27.47
CA SER A 14 -9.59 -0.24 -28.34
C SER A 14 -8.29 0.00 -27.57
N ILE A 15 -7.15 -0.28 -28.19
CA ILE A 15 -5.82 0.09 -27.66
C ILE A 15 -5.76 1.59 -27.35
N LYS A 16 -6.47 2.40 -28.15
CA LYS A 16 -6.57 3.85 -27.97
C LYS A 16 -7.22 4.23 -26.64
N ASP A 17 -8.25 3.48 -26.21
CA ASP A 17 -8.97 3.76 -24.97
C ASP A 17 -8.10 3.44 -23.74
N ARG A 18 -7.34 2.33 -23.80
CA ARG A 18 -6.37 1.98 -22.74
C ARG A 18 -5.24 3.00 -22.60
N LEU A 19 -4.73 3.51 -23.71
CA LEU A 19 -3.75 4.60 -23.70
C LEU A 19 -4.34 5.90 -23.16
N ALA A 20 -5.56 6.24 -23.55
CA ALA A 20 -6.25 7.42 -23.05
C ALA A 20 -6.49 7.33 -21.54
N TYR A 21 -6.92 6.17 -21.04
CA TYR A 21 -7.07 5.90 -19.61
C TYR A 21 -5.75 6.10 -18.85
N LEU A 22 -4.66 5.45 -19.28
CA LEU A 22 -3.34 5.58 -18.67
C LEU A 22 -2.85 7.03 -18.67
N SER A 23 -2.97 7.72 -19.81
CA SER A 23 -2.52 9.10 -19.96
C SER A 23 -3.27 10.05 -19.04
N ARG A 24 -4.59 9.88 -18.92
CA ARG A 24 -5.42 10.65 -18.00
C ARG A 24 -5.01 10.42 -16.55
N TYR A 25 -4.88 9.15 -16.15
CA TYR A 25 -4.51 8.81 -14.77
C TYR A 25 -3.12 9.36 -14.40
N LEU A 26 -2.14 9.23 -15.31
CA LEU A 26 -0.79 9.75 -15.10
C LEU A 26 -0.76 11.29 -14.98
N LYS A 27 -1.68 11.99 -15.66
CA LYS A 27 -1.84 13.44 -15.55
C LYS A 27 -2.47 13.86 -14.22
N GLU A 28 -3.44 13.09 -13.73
CA GLU A 28 -4.08 13.30 -12.42
C GLU A 28 -3.13 13.00 -11.25
N HIS A 29 -2.17 12.09 -11.44
CA HIS A 29 -1.20 11.68 -10.41
C HIS A 29 0.27 11.81 -10.85
N PRO A 30 0.81 13.05 -11.05
CA PRO A 30 2.16 13.26 -11.56
C PRO A 30 3.27 12.63 -10.68
N HIS A 31 3.06 12.57 -9.37
CA HIS A 31 4.01 12.00 -8.41
C HIS A 31 4.13 10.47 -8.52
N LEU A 32 3.10 9.78 -9.05
CA LEU A 32 3.11 8.32 -9.22
C LEU A 32 3.68 7.87 -10.56
N VAL A 33 3.95 8.80 -11.50
CA VAL A 33 4.32 8.48 -12.88
C VAL A 33 5.48 7.48 -12.93
N ASN A 34 6.59 7.76 -12.24
CA ASN A 34 7.76 6.88 -12.28
C ASN A 34 7.46 5.49 -11.69
N LYS A 35 6.74 5.44 -10.56
CA LYS A 35 6.39 4.20 -9.86
C LYS A 35 5.43 3.34 -10.68
N ILE A 36 4.47 3.95 -11.37
CA ILE A 36 3.53 3.26 -12.28
C ILE A 36 4.28 2.66 -13.47
N HIS A 37 5.15 3.42 -14.14
CA HIS A 37 5.93 2.90 -15.27
C HIS A 37 6.86 1.76 -14.84
N GLN A 38 7.52 1.89 -13.69
CA GLN A 38 8.35 0.83 -13.14
C GLN A 38 7.53 -0.44 -12.89
N GLN A 39 6.32 -0.32 -12.32
CA GLN A 39 5.52 -1.49 -12.03
C GLN A 39 4.89 -2.13 -13.28
N LEU A 40 4.53 -1.33 -14.27
CA LEU A 40 4.11 -1.83 -15.58
C LEU A 40 5.25 -2.58 -16.26
N LEU A 41 6.47 -2.04 -16.21
CA LEU A 41 7.67 -2.69 -16.75
C LEU A 41 7.94 -4.04 -16.08
N ILE A 42 7.91 -4.08 -14.74
CA ILE A 42 8.04 -5.34 -13.98
C ILE A 42 6.96 -6.33 -14.42
N SER A 43 5.71 -5.89 -14.54
CA SER A 43 4.59 -6.75 -14.92
C SER A 43 4.70 -7.29 -16.35
N LEU A 44 5.20 -6.48 -17.30
CA LEU A 44 5.46 -6.89 -18.69
C LEU A 44 6.57 -7.95 -18.75
N HIS A 45 7.63 -7.74 -17.98
CA HIS A 45 8.76 -8.66 -17.90
C HIS A 45 8.37 -9.98 -17.23
N THR A 46 7.71 -9.95 -16.08
CA THR A 46 7.29 -11.16 -15.35
C THR A 46 6.34 -12.04 -16.16
N LYS A 47 5.51 -11.45 -17.03
CA LYS A 47 4.63 -12.20 -17.95
C LYS A 47 5.33 -12.62 -19.25
N ASN A 48 6.64 -12.42 -19.37
CA ASN A 48 7.45 -12.74 -20.55
C ASN A 48 6.96 -12.13 -21.87
N PHE A 49 6.28 -10.97 -21.81
CA PHE A 49 5.85 -10.29 -23.02
C PHE A 49 7.01 -9.59 -23.73
N ILE A 50 7.92 -8.99 -22.95
CA ILE A 50 9.06 -8.20 -23.46
C ILE A 50 10.22 -8.26 -22.46
N SER A 51 11.44 -8.36 -22.97
CA SER A 51 12.64 -8.25 -22.14
C SER A 51 13.00 -6.79 -21.86
N ILE A 52 13.57 -6.53 -20.69
CA ILE A 52 14.05 -5.19 -20.31
C ILE A 52 15.04 -4.64 -21.36
N ASN A 53 15.90 -5.50 -21.91
CA ASN A 53 16.87 -5.16 -22.96
C ASN A 53 16.19 -4.73 -24.28
N GLN A 54 15.07 -5.35 -24.66
CA GLN A 54 14.32 -4.95 -25.85
C GLN A 54 13.77 -3.53 -25.72
N ILE A 55 13.23 -3.18 -24.54
CA ILE A 55 12.69 -1.84 -24.27
C ILE A 55 13.81 -0.79 -24.30
N TYR A 56 14.98 -1.09 -23.71
CA TYR A 56 16.11 -0.17 -23.75
C TYR A 56 16.69 0.00 -25.16
N ASN A 57 16.82 -1.09 -25.93
CA ASN A 57 17.30 -1.04 -27.30
C ASN A 57 16.36 -0.21 -28.19
N GLU A 58 15.04 -0.38 -28.01
CA GLU A 58 14.03 0.42 -28.73
C GLU A 58 14.05 1.90 -28.29
N ALA A 59 14.24 2.18 -26.99
CA ALA A 59 14.31 3.54 -26.46
C ALA A 59 15.57 4.31 -26.89
N LEU A 60 16.70 3.61 -27.02
CA LEU A 60 17.96 4.17 -27.52
C LEU A 60 17.98 4.29 -29.05
N GLY A 61 17.13 3.53 -29.75
CA GLY A 61 17.06 3.49 -31.21
C GLY A 61 18.40 3.20 -31.87
N SER A 62 18.65 3.79 -33.05
CA SER A 62 19.91 3.65 -33.81
C SER A 62 21.15 4.23 -33.11
N LYS A 63 21.00 4.98 -32.00
CA LYS A 63 22.13 5.52 -31.22
C LYS A 63 22.85 4.46 -30.39
N ALA A 64 22.18 3.39 -29.97
CA ALA A 64 22.82 2.28 -29.26
C ALA A 64 23.91 1.63 -30.11
N HIS A 65 23.66 1.41 -31.41
CA HIS A 65 24.67 0.89 -32.34
C HIS A 65 25.83 1.86 -32.58
N LYS A 66 25.59 3.18 -32.60
CA LYS A 66 26.67 4.17 -32.75
C LYS A 66 27.54 4.34 -31.49
N LEU A 67 26.97 4.23 -30.30
CA LEU A 67 27.73 4.24 -29.04
C LEU A 67 28.51 2.92 -28.84
N MET A 68 27.90 1.77 -29.11
CA MET A 68 28.58 0.47 -28.98
C MET A 68 29.72 0.26 -29.98
N ASN A 69 29.63 0.84 -31.19
CA ASN A 69 30.68 0.70 -32.21
C ASN A 69 31.80 1.75 -32.12
N SER A 70 31.71 2.72 -31.20
CA SER A 70 32.61 3.88 -31.12
C SER A 70 33.42 3.95 -29.82
N LEU A 71 33.43 2.92 -28.98
CA LEU A 71 33.99 3.01 -27.63
C LEU A 71 34.95 1.85 -27.30
N ASP A 72 36.07 2.24 -26.71
CA ASP A 72 37.12 1.41 -26.14
C ASP A 72 36.51 0.44 -25.10
N PRO A 73 36.75 -0.88 -25.19
CA PRO A 73 36.12 -1.90 -24.32
C PRO A 73 36.42 -1.71 -22.82
N ASN A 74 37.37 -0.85 -22.45
CA ASN A 74 37.72 -0.55 -21.06
C ASN A 74 37.12 0.75 -20.51
N GLN A 75 36.33 1.49 -21.28
CA GLN A 75 35.57 2.63 -20.76
C GLN A 75 34.14 2.21 -20.43
N GLY A 76 33.82 2.21 -19.12
CA GLY A 76 32.44 2.02 -18.67
C GLY A 76 31.53 3.07 -19.32
N ILE A 77 30.52 2.63 -20.05
CA ILE A 77 29.52 3.52 -20.65
C ILE A 77 28.70 4.11 -19.51
N ALA A 78 29.01 5.34 -19.09
CA ALA A 78 28.12 6.11 -18.23
C ALA A 78 26.90 6.52 -19.05
N ILE A 79 25.89 5.64 -19.14
CA ILE A 79 24.59 5.97 -19.72
C ILE A 79 23.99 7.05 -18.81
N ARG A 80 24.13 8.31 -19.22
CA ARG A 80 23.49 9.43 -18.53
C ARG A 80 22.00 9.35 -18.83
N TRP A 81 21.22 8.98 -17.82
CA TRP A 81 19.77 8.87 -17.88
C TRP A 81 19.14 10.26 -18.05
N ASP A 82 19.19 10.79 -19.27
CA ASP A 82 18.59 12.08 -19.58
C ASP A 82 17.05 12.00 -19.53
N ASN A 83 16.42 13.16 -19.36
CA ASN A 83 14.96 13.24 -19.31
C ASN A 83 14.29 12.77 -20.61
N LYS A 84 15.02 12.85 -21.74
CA LYS A 84 14.53 12.40 -23.05
C LYS A 84 14.45 10.88 -23.13
N LEU A 85 15.49 10.15 -22.71
CA LEU A 85 15.50 8.69 -22.67
C LEU A 85 14.42 8.17 -21.71
N ARG A 86 14.26 8.80 -20.55
CA ARG A 86 13.17 8.45 -19.60
C ARG A 86 11.79 8.61 -20.25
N ALA A 87 11.55 9.72 -20.95
CA ALA A 87 10.30 9.94 -21.67
C ALA A 87 10.08 8.89 -22.78
N SER A 88 11.12 8.52 -23.53
CA SER A 88 11.06 7.45 -24.54
C SER A 88 10.69 6.10 -23.91
N ILE A 89 11.35 5.72 -22.81
CA ILE A 89 11.05 4.49 -22.07
C ILE A 89 9.59 4.51 -21.59
N HIS A 90 9.14 5.62 -21.00
CA HIS A 90 7.76 5.75 -20.53
C HIS A 90 6.75 5.56 -21.67
N SER A 91 6.98 6.21 -22.81
CA SER A 91 6.12 6.06 -24.00
C SER A 91 6.06 4.62 -24.49
N ILE A 92 7.20 3.93 -24.52
CA ILE A 92 7.30 2.52 -24.95
C ILE A 92 6.55 1.62 -23.97
N VAL A 93 6.76 1.79 -22.67
CA VAL A 93 6.08 1.01 -21.63
C VAL A 93 4.57 1.21 -21.68
N GLN A 94 4.08 2.43 -21.88
CA GLN A 94 2.64 2.71 -22.04
C GLN A 94 2.05 2.01 -23.27
N LYS A 95 2.73 2.12 -24.42
CA LYS A 95 2.32 1.47 -25.68
C LYS A 95 2.18 -0.03 -25.48
N TYR A 96 3.21 -0.67 -24.95
CA TYR A 96 3.20 -2.12 -24.73
C TYR A 96 2.21 -2.56 -23.67
N SER A 97 2.04 -1.80 -22.59
CA SER A 97 1.01 -2.06 -21.59
C SER A 97 -0.40 -2.02 -22.20
N ALA A 98 -0.70 -1.06 -23.07
CA ALA A 98 -1.99 -0.98 -23.76
C ALA A 98 -2.17 -2.08 -24.83
N MET A 99 -1.09 -2.62 -25.39
CA MET A 99 -1.15 -3.76 -26.31
C MET A 99 -1.41 -5.09 -25.57
N PHE A 100 -0.67 -5.34 -24.50
CA PHE A 100 -0.64 -6.65 -23.84
C PHE A 100 -1.59 -6.79 -22.65
N PHE A 101 -1.96 -5.72 -21.95
CA PHE A 101 -2.88 -5.78 -20.80
C PHE A 101 -4.32 -5.41 -21.19
N THR A 102 -5.27 -5.89 -20.40
CA THR A 102 -6.67 -5.44 -20.40
C THR A 102 -6.81 -4.15 -19.59
N THR A 103 -7.91 -3.41 -19.75
CA THR A 103 -8.17 -2.20 -18.95
C THR A 103 -8.21 -2.53 -17.46
N LYS A 104 -8.87 -3.63 -17.08
CA LYS A 104 -8.92 -4.11 -15.69
C LYS A 104 -7.54 -4.46 -15.11
N GLU A 105 -6.65 -5.07 -15.91
CA GLU A 105 -5.27 -5.35 -15.46
C GLU A 105 -4.49 -4.06 -15.24
N ILE A 106 -4.64 -3.08 -16.14
CA ILE A 106 -4.01 -1.77 -16.00
C ILE A 106 -4.52 -1.05 -14.75
N GLU A 107 -5.85 -1.02 -14.55
CA GLU A 107 -6.49 -0.46 -13.36
C GLU A 107 -5.96 -1.12 -12.08
N ASN A 108 -5.86 -2.46 -12.06
CA ASN A 108 -5.33 -3.19 -10.91
C ASN A 108 -3.87 -2.82 -10.60
N ILE A 109 -3.01 -2.71 -11.63
CA ILE A 109 -1.60 -2.33 -11.45
C ILE A 109 -1.49 -0.89 -10.93
N VAL A 110 -2.25 0.02 -11.51
CA VAL A 110 -2.25 1.43 -11.12
C VAL A 110 -2.76 1.62 -9.69
N ASN A 111 -3.88 0.97 -9.34
CA ASN A 111 -4.44 1.00 -8.00
C ASN A 111 -3.52 0.34 -6.97
N LEU A 112 -2.80 -0.72 -7.35
CA LEU A 112 -1.77 -1.34 -6.50
C LEU A 112 -0.65 -0.34 -6.17
N VAL A 113 -0.13 0.38 -7.17
CA VAL A 113 0.93 1.38 -6.97
C VAL A 113 0.44 2.51 -6.08
N ARG A 114 -0.78 3.02 -6.32
CA ARG A 114 -1.40 4.04 -5.46
C ARG A 114 -1.55 3.55 -4.02
N LYS A 115 -2.06 2.33 -3.82
CA LYS A 115 -2.22 1.73 -2.49
C LYS A 115 -0.89 1.55 -1.78
N ARG A 116 0.17 1.15 -2.50
CA ARG A 116 1.53 1.05 -1.97
C ARG A 116 2.05 2.43 -1.50
N GLU A 117 1.82 3.47 -2.30
CA GLU A 117 2.24 4.83 -1.95
C GLU A 117 1.55 5.36 -0.70
N GLU A 118 0.23 5.20 -0.64
CA GLU A 118 -0.55 5.63 0.52
C GLU A 118 -0.18 4.83 1.76
N ALA A 119 0.10 3.52 1.63
CA ALA A 119 0.57 2.72 2.75
C ALA A 119 1.92 3.22 3.29
N GLN A 120 2.86 3.54 2.40
CA GLN A 120 4.17 4.08 2.79
C GLN A 120 4.03 5.47 3.43
N THR A 121 3.26 6.35 2.81
CA THR A 121 3.04 7.71 3.33
C THR A 121 2.36 7.67 4.70
N LEU A 122 1.37 6.79 4.88
CA LEU A 122 0.71 6.60 6.16
C LEU A 122 1.70 6.06 7.22
N ASP A 123 2.53 5.09 6.86
CA ASP A 123 3.57 4.57 7.75
C ASP A 123 4.56 5.68 8.15
N ASP A 124 4.96 6.56 7.23
CA ASP A 124 5.84 7.68 7.55
C ASP A 124 5.16 8.71 8.46
N ILE A 125 3.89 9.02 8.23
CA ILE A 125 3.11 9.91 9.11
C ILE A 125 2.99 9.34 10.53
N THR A 126 2.85 8.02 10.69
CA THR A 126 2.79 7.40 12.03
C THR A 126 4.08 7.59 12.83
N LYS A 127 5.22 7.79 12.17
CA LYS A 127 6.53 7.97 12.81
C LYS A 127 6.79 9.41 13.23
N LEU A 128 5.98 10.37 12.76
CA LEU A 128 6.15 11.78 13.11
C LEU A 128 5.91 12.02 14.61
N PRO A 129 6.78 12.78 15.29
CA PRO A 129 6.57 13.18 16.68
C PRO A 129 5.41 14.17 16.76
N GLY A 130 4.56 14.04 17.79
CA GLY A 130 3.44 14.98 18.03
C GLY A 130 2.31 14.93 17.00
N ILE A 131 2.24 13.91 16.14
CA ILE A 131 1.10 13.73 15.23
C ILE A 131 -0.20 13.58 16.03
N SER A 132 -1.26 14.27 15.62
CA SER A 132 -2.55 14.22 16.32
C SER A 132 -3.36 12.98 15.95
N PHE A 133 -4.25 12.55 16.85
CA PHE A 133 -5.14 11.41 16.60
C PHE A 133 -6.01 11.66 15.37
N LYS A 134 -6.60 12.86 15.27
CA LYS A 134 -7.48 13.24 14.15
C LYS A 134 -6.81 13.10 12.80
N VAL A 135 -5.59 13.61 12.65
CA VAL A 135 -4.85 13.54 11.38
C VAL A 135 -4.57 12.08 11.02
N LEU A 136 -4.06 11.29 11.96
CA LEU A 136 -3.71 9.91 11.69
C LEU A 136 -4.96 9.05 11.40
N ALA A 137 -6.05 9.26 12.14
CA ALA A 137 -7.34 8.60 11.90
C ALA A 137 -7.92 8.95 10.53
N MET A 138 -7.88 10.22 10.13
CA MET A 138 -8.32 10.67 8.80
C MET A 138 -7.52 10.00 7.68
N ARG A 139 -6.18 10.01 7.76
CA ARG A 139 -5.30 9.40 6.76
C ARG A 139 -5.50 7.88 6.67
N LEU A 140 -5.77 7.22 7.81
CA LEU A 140 -6.13 5.80 7.82
C LEU A 140 -7.47 5.53 7.13
N LYS A 141 -8.48 6.41 7.32
CA LYS A 141 -9.79 6.31 6.65
C LYS A 141 -9.65 6.48 5.15
N GLU A 142 -8.87 7.46 4.71
CA GLU A 142 -8.53 7.67 3.29
C GLU A 142 -7.89 6.41 2.69
N TYR A 143 -6.89 5.84 3.36
CA TYR A 143 -6.25 4.60 2.94
C TYR A 143 -7.25 3.44 2.81
N CYS A 144 -8.15 3.29 3.78
CA CYS A 144 -9.18 2.25 3.76
C CYS A 144 -10.26 2.48 2.70
N SER A 145 -10.45 3.73 2.24
CA SER A 145 -11.43 4.10 1.20
C SER A 145 -10.93 3.87 -0.22
N LEU A 146 -9.63 3.57 -0.39
CA LEU A 146 -9.06 3.32 -1.71
C LEU A 146 -9.75 2.13 -2.40
N PRO A 147 -9.91 2.18 -3.73
CA PRO A 147 -10.52 1.10 -4.49
C PRO A 147 -9.82 -0.23 -4.21
N LYS A 148 -10.61 -1.28 -3.98
CA LYS A 148 -10.07 -2.64 -3.88
C LYS A 148 -9.50 -3.04 -5.24
N SER A 149 -8.19 -3.07 -5.36
CA SER A 149 -7.51 -3.71 -6.48
C SER A 149 -7.68 -5.23 -6.37
N GLY A 150 -7.79 -5.93 -7.49
CA GLY A 150 -7.72 -7.40 -7.52
C GLY A 150 -6.35 -7.97 -7.09
N ILE A 151 -5.36 -7.10 -6.88
CA ILE A 151 -4.03 -7.42 -6.39
C ILE A 151 -3.86 -6.76 -5.02
N GLU A 152 -3.58 -7.54 -3.99
CA GLU A 152 -3.28 -7.03 -2.66
C GLU A 152 -1.79 -6.79 -2.46
N LEU A 153 -1.47 -5.90 -1.51
CA LEU A 153 -0.10 -5.72 -1.06
C LEU A 153 0.37 -7.01 -0.38
N THR A 154 1.63 -7.37 -0.61
CA THR A 154 2.24 -8.53 0.03
C THR A 154 2.38 -8.31 1.54
N LEU A 155 2.50 -9.42 2.30
CA LEU A 155 2.68 -9.33 3.75
C LEU A 155 3.88 -8.46 4.16
N PRO A 156 5.07 -8.57 3.55
CA PRO A 156 6.21 -7.71 3.89
C PRO A 156 5.92 -6.22 3.68
N GLU A 157 5.23 -5.87 2.58
CA GLU A 157 4.91 -4.48 2.25
C GLU A 157 3.98 -3.84 3.28
N ILE A 158 3.05 -4.60 3.87
CA ILE A 158 2.04 -4.07 4.78
C ILE A 158 2.41 -4.22 6.26
N THR A 159 3.36 -5.09 6.59
CA THR A 159 3.68 -5.42 7.98
C THR A 159 4.21 -4.22 8.75
N GLY A 160 5.06 -3.39 8.12
CA GLY A 160 5.58 -2.16 8.73
C GLY A 160 4.44 -1.23 9.18
N LEU A 161 3.54 -0.90 8.25
CA LEU A 161 2.37 -0.07 8.53
C LEU A 161 1.48 -0.66 9.63
N LYS A 162 1.20 -1.97 9.61
CA LYS A 162 0.43 -2.64 10.67
C LYS A 162 1.10 -2.44 12.03
N VAL A 163 2.40 -2.68 12.13
CA VAL A 163 3.16 -2.53 13.37
C VAL A 163 3.10 -1.09 13.87
N SER A 164 3.34 -0.11 13.00
CA SER A 164 3.33 1.31 13.40
C SER A 164 1.95 1.76 13.87
N LEU A 165 0.88 1.36 13.19
CA LEU A 165 -0.50 1.65 13.60
C LEU A 165 -0.88 0.98 14.92
N ILE A 166 -0.56 -0.31 15.10
CA ILE A 166 -0.81 -1.03 16.37
C ILE A 166 -0.07 -0.34 17.52
N LYS A 167 1.19 0.03 17.30
CA LYS A 167 2.01 0.73 18.31
C LYS A 167 1.42 2.08 18.71
N LYS A 168 0.84 2.82 17.75
CA LYS A 168 0.21 4.13 18.02
C LYS A 168 -1.14 4.03 18.72
N PHE A 169 -2.03 3.15 18.25
CA PHE A 169 -3.43 3.17 18.70
C PHE A 169 -3.77 2.11 19.75
N ILE A 170 -2.99 1.02 19.85
CA ILE A 170 -3.40 -0.16 20.60
C ILE A 170 -2.44 -0.43 21.76
N SER A 171 -1.20 -0.79 21.47
CA SER A 171 -0.22 -1.19 22.49
C SER A 171 1.20 -1.07 21.94
N ASP A 172 2.13 -0.61 22.78
CA ASP A 172 3.57 -0.54 22.54
C ASP A 172 4.36 -1.73 23.08
N GLN A 173 3.70 -2.69 23.73
CA GLN A 173 4.35 -3.93 24.17
C GLN A 173 4.75 -4.78 22.96
N LEU A 174 6.04 -5.10 22.86
CA LEU A 174 6.61 -5.78 21.69
C LEU A 174 6.06 -7.20 21.53
N GLU A 175 5.82 -7.90 22.63
CA GLU A 175 5.23 -9.23 22.68
C GLU A 175 3.83 -9.22 22.09
N PHE A 176 3.01 -8.22 22.47
CA PHE A 176 1.69 -8.01 21.92
C PHE A 176 1.77 -7.72 20.41
N ILE A 177 2.57 -6.74 20.01
CA ILE A 177 2.73 -6.33 18.60
C ILE A 177 3.15 -7.52 17.72
N ASN A 178 4.06 -8.35 18.21
CA ASN A 178 4.59 -9.50 17.47
C ASN A 178 3.53 -10.54 17.12
N ILE A 179 2.53 -10.70 17.98
CA ILE A 179 1.37 -11.57 17.73
C ILE A 179 0.34 -10.80 16.89
N ALA A 180 -0.01 -9.59 17.33
CA ALA A 180 -1.06 -8.76 16.77
C ALA A 180 -0.88 -8.50 15.26
N LYS A 181 0.35 -8.23 14.79
CA LYS A 181 0.64 -7.99 13.36
C LYS A 181 0.26 -9.15 12.42
N LYS A 182 0.18 -10.38 12.96
CA LYS A 182 -0.17 -11.59 12.20
C LYS A 182 -1.69 -11.74 12.01
N PHE A 183 -2.48 -11.22 12.94
CA PHE A 183 -3.94 -11.42 12.99
C PHE A 183 -4.73 -10.18 12.58
N PHE A 184 -4.27 -8.98 12.95
CA PHE A 184 -4.94 -7.74 12.55
C PHE A 184 -4.76 -7.42 11.08
N ASN A 185 -5.83 -6.96 10.47
CA ASN A 185 -5.85 -6.21 9.21
C ASN A 185 -6.00 -4.72 9.49
N ILE A 186 -5.67 -3.88 8.50
CA ILE A 186 -5.76 -2.42 8.67
C ILE A 186 -7.21 -1.97 8.90
N SER A 187 -8.18 -2.67 8.30
CA SER A 187 -9.61 -2.46 8.55
C SER A 187 -10.00 -2.67 10.01
N ASP A 188 -9.38 -3.62 10.69
CA ASP A 188 -9.66 -3.91 12.10
C ASP A 188 -9.19 -2.72 12.95
N ILE A 189 -8.01 -2.18 12.65
CA ILE A 189 -7.47 -1.00 13.32
C ILE A 189 -8.36 0.22 13.07
N LYS A 190 -8.86 0.40 11.84
CA LYS A 190 -9.85 1.45 11.53
C LYS A 190 -11.10 1.32 12.41
N SER A 191 -11.64 0.11 12.55
CA SER A 191 -12.82 -0.15 13.38
C SER A 191 -12.59 0.23 14.85
N ILE A 192 -11.42 -0.13 15.40
CA ILE A 192 -11.04 0.27 16.76
C ILE A 192 -11.03 1.80 16.91
N ILE A 193 -10.43 2.50 15.95
CA ILE A 193 -10.34 3.96 15.94
C ILE A 193 -11.71 4.62 15.82
N ASP A 194 -12.59 4.07 14.97
CA ASP A 194 -13.96 4.57 14.80
C ASP A 194 -14.78 4.47 16.10
N ASN A 195 -14.50 3.46 16.93
CA ASN A 195 -15.16 3.25 18.22
C ASN A 195 -14.37 3.79 19.42
N SER A 196 -13.35 4.64 19.18
CA SER A 196 -12.49 5.20 20.23
C SER A 196 -12.81 6.66 20.55
N PHE A 197 -12.93 7.00 21.82
CA PHE A 197 -13.24 8.35 22.31
C PHE A 197 -12.07 9.00 23.04
N GLY A 198 -11.87 10.31 22.80
CA GLY A 198 -10.95 11.18 23.52
C GLY A 198 -10.57 12.44 22.75
N ALA A 199 -9.70 13.27 23.31
CA ALA A 199 -9.20 14.48 22.64
C ALA A 199 -8.47 14.15 21.33
N ASP A 200 -8.68 14.97 20.30
CA ASP A 200 -8.21 14.72 18.93
C ASP A 200 -6.75 15.13 18.72
N GLU A 201 -6.25 15.99 19.60
CA GLU A 201 -4.92 16.58 19.59
C GLU A 201 -3.85 15.58 20.05
N GLU A 202 -4.20 14.70 20.99
CA GLU A 202 -3.29 13.72 21.59
C GLU A 202 -3.62 12.29 21.15
N ILE A 203 -2.58 11.48 20.92
CA ILE A 203 -2.74 10.05 20.69
C ILE A 203 -2.89 9.34 22.03
N GLY A 204 -4.06 8.78 22.28
CA GLY A 204 -4.27 7.80 23.34
C GLY A 204 -4.47 6.39 22.78
N LYS A 205 -4.15 5.40 23.61
CA LYS A 205 -4.33 3.97 23.29
C LYS A 205 -5.57 3.40 23.97
N ILE A 206 -6.11 2.30 23.45
CA ILE A 206 -7.29 1.63 24.03
C ILE A 206 -6.98 0.80 25.31
N GLY A 207 -5.71 0.57 25.62
CA GLY A 207 -5.26 -0.20 26.80
C GLY A 207 -5.20 -1.72 26.59
N GLY A 208 -4.43 -2.40 27.45
CA GLY A 208 -4.04 -3.82 27.25
C GLY A 208 -5.18 -4.84 27.33
N LYS A 209 -6.19 -4.59 28.19
CA LYS A 209 -7.34 -5.52 28.34
C LYS A 209 -8.21 -5.52 27.08
N ALA A 210 -8.61 -4.34 26.61
CA ALA A 210 -9.35 -4.18 25.37
C ALA A 210 -8.55 -4.73 24.18
N ALA A 211 -7.27 -4.37 24.08
CA ALA A 211 -6.37 -4.88 23.05
C ALA A 211 -6.28 -6.41 23.03
N GLY A 212 -6.16 -7.05 24.20
CA GLY A 212 -6.13 -8.50 24.35
C GLY A 212 -7.43 -9.18 23.92
N MET A 213 -8.59 -8.64 24.33
CA MET A 213 -9.91 -9.17 23.95
C MET A 213 -10.11 -9.13 22.43
N ILE A 214 -9.77 -8.01 21.78
CA ILE A 214 -9.91 -7.87 20.34
C ILE A 214 -8.93 -8.83 19.62
N LEU A 215 -7.69 -8.93 20.10
CA LEU A 215 -6.70 -9.82 19.51
C LEU A 215 -7.15 -11.29 19.61
N ALA A 216 -7.63 -11.73 20.77
CA ALA A 216 -8.12 -13.08 20.98
C ALA A 216 -9.24 -13.42 19.99
N HIS A 217 -10.21 -12.52 19.80
CA HIS A 217 -11.25 -12.73 18.81
C HIS A 217 -10.71 -12.80 17.38
N ARG A 218 -9.81 -11.89 16.97
CA ARG A 218 -9.21 -11.96 15.63
C ARG A 218 -8.43 -13.24 15.38
N ILE A 219 -7.78 -13.79 16.40
CA ILE A 219 -7.14 -15.11 16.33
C ILE A 219 -8.20 -16.18 16.03
N ILE A 220 -9.26 -16.24 16.84
CA ILE A 220 -10.29 -17.27 16.69
C ILE A 220 -11.00 -17.16 15.34
N THR A 221 -11.42 -15.97 14.93
CA THR A 221 -12.10 -15.75 13.63
C THR A 221 -11.21 -16.16 12.47
N LYS A 222 -9.93 -15.78 12.49
CA LYS A 222 -9.00 -16.08 11.39
C LYS A 222 -8.68 -17.57 11.30
N GLU A 223 -8.51 -18.26 12.43
CA GLU A 223 -8.30 -19.71 12.43
C GLU A 223 -9.58 -20.48 12.06
N LYS A 224 -10.78 -19.98 12.45
CA LYS A 224 -12.08 -20.50 11.98
C LYS A 224 -12.17 -20.49 10.46
N GLU A 225 -11.88 -19.35 9.84
CA GLU A 225 -11.87 -19.20 8.37
C GLU A 225 -10.83 -20.11 7.70
N LYS A 226 -9.61 -20.17 8.25
CA LYS A 226 -8.49 -20.90 7.66
C LYS A 226 -8.66 -22.42 7.72
N PHE A 227 -9.09 -22.94 8.87
CA PHE A 227 -9.22 -24.38 9.10
C PHE A 227 -10.66 -24.88 8.89
N LYS A 228 -11.59 -24.01 8.48
CA LYS A 228 -13.02 -24.31 8.33
C LYS A 228 -13.59 -24.99 9.58
N MET A 229 -13.18 -24.52 10.76
CA MET A 229 -13.59 -25.12 12.02
C MET A 229 -15.05 -24.82 12.30
N GLU A 230 -15.78 -25.82 12.79
CA GLU A 230 -17.11 -25.66 13.37
C GLU A 230 -16.96 -25.14 14.81
N ILE A 231 -16.58 -23.87 14.95
CA ILE A 231 -16.69 -23.16 16.23
C ILE A 231 -18.12 -22.63 16.32
N SER A 232 -18.78 -22.88 17.46
CA SER A 232 -20.17 -22.44 17.70
C SER A 232 -20.39 -21.01 17.23
N ASP A 233 -21.52 -20.78 16.56
CA ASP A 233 -21.94 -19.44 16.15
C ASP A 233 -22.29 -18.53 17.35
N ASP A 234 -22.28 -19.09 18.57
CA ASP A 234 -22.45 -18.36 19.83
C ASP A 234 -21.24 -17.49 20.21
N LEU A 235 -20.11 -17.58 19.50
CA LEU A 235 -18.95 -16.71 19.75
C LEU A 235 -19.21 -15.29 19.19
N LEU A 236 -19.88 -14.47 20.00
CA LEU A 236 -20.20 -13.09 19.69
C LEU A 236 -19.19 -12.15 20.36
N ILE A 237 -18.72 -11.14 19.62
CA ILE A 237 -18.16 -9.94 20.22
C ILE A 237 -19.28 -8.91 20.36
N PRO A 238 -19.50 -8.34 21.55
CA PRO A 238 -20.41 -7.22 21.70
C PRO A 238 -19.83 -6.00 20.99
N GLU A 239 -20.72 -5.14 20.50
CA GLU A 239 -20.32 -3.81 20.07
C GLU A 239 -19.56 -3.12 21.21
N SER A 240 -18.31 -2.75 20.92
CA SER A 240 -17.36 -2.30 21.93
C SER A 240 -16.89 -0.90 21.61
N TYR A 241 -16.89 -0.05 22.63
CA TYR A 241 -16.40 1.33 22.60
C TYR A 241 -15.21 1.48 23.53
N PHE A 242 -14.24 2.30 23.15
CA PHE A 242 -12.97 2.43 23.85
C PHE A 242 -12.77 3.86 24.34
N ILE A 243 -12.45 4.01 25.62
CA ILE A 243 -11.99 5.28 26.16
C ILE A 243 -10.47 5.29 26.07
N ARG A 244 -9.93 6.22 25.28
CA ARG A 244 -8.48 6.31 25.06
C ARG A 244 -7.76 6.78 26.32
N SER A 245 -6.52 6.35 26.49
CA SER A 245 -5.70 6.67 27.66
C SER A 245 -5.55 8.18 27.94
N ASN A 246 -5.57 9.03 26.90
CA ASN A 246 -5.47 10.48 27.07
C ASN A 246 -6.68 11.07 27.80
N VAL A 247 -7.87 10.48 27.68
CA VAL A 247 -9.07 10.93 28.42
C VAL A 247 -8.86 10.83 29.92
N TYR A 248 -8.21 9.75 30.38
CA TYR A 248 -7.88 9.57 31.78
C TYR A 248 -6.88 10.62 32.26
N GLU A 249 -5.85 10.92 31.46
CA GLU A 249 -4.88 11.98 31.77
C GLU A 249 -5.54 13.36 31.84
N ASP A 250 -6.40 13.67 30.87
CA ASP A 250 -7.13 14.93 30.80
C ASP A 250 -8.07 15.09 32.00
N PHE A 251 -8.77 14.01 32.38
CA PHE A 251 -9.60 13.98 33.58
C PHE A 251 -8.79 14.28 34.84
N LEU A 252 -7.64 13.63 35.03
CA LEU A 252 -6.79 13.87 36.20
C LEU A 252 -6.27 15.31 36.22
N LYS A 253 -5.78 15.82 35.09
CA LYS A 253 -5.27 17.21 34.97
C LYS A 253 -6.37 18.23 35.27
N HIS A 254 -7.55 18.06 34.68
CA HIS A 254 -8.67 18.99 34.85
C HIS A 254 -9.13 19.07 36.32
N ASN A 255 -9.18 17.93 37.00
CA ASN A 255 -9.57 17.85 38.41
C ASN A 255 -8.40 18.08 39.39
N LYS A 256 -7.21 18.41 38.89
CA LYS A 256 -5.97 18.57 39.66
C LYS A 256 -5.58 17.32 40.47
N LEU A 257 -6.01 16.12 40.10
CA LEU A 257 -5.80 14.88 40.86
C LEU A 257 -4.41 14.24 40.67
N GLY A 258 -3.45 14.93 40.05
CA GLY A 258 -2.16 14.36 39.68
C GLY A 258 -1.32 13.85 40.85
N TYR A 259 -1.53 14.36 42.07
CA TYR A 259 -0.79 13.95 43.27
C TYR A 259 -1.16 12.56 43.80
N PHE A 260 -2.32 12.00 43.43
CA PHE A 260 -2.74 10.65 43.86
C PHE A 260 -2.09 9.51 43.06
N ARG A 261 -1.22 9.81 42.09
CA ARG A 261 -0.53 8.80 41.26
C ARG A 261 0.62 8.09 41.95
N ASN A 262 1.17 8.66 43.02
CA ASN A 262 2.42 8.21 43.65
C ASN A 262 2.20 7.49 44.99
N GLN A 263 1.00 6.96 45.25
CA GLN A 263 0.71 6.03 46.36
C GLN A 263 0.42 4.65 45.80
#